data_AF-A0A661N5F9-F1
#
_entry.id   AF-A0A661N5F9-F1
#
_cell.length_a   1.000
_cell.length_b   1.000
_cell.length_c   1.000
_cell.angle_alpha   90.00
_cell.angle_beta   90.00
_cell.angle_gamma   90.00
#
_symmetry.space_group_name_H-M   'P 1'
#
loop_
_entity.id
_entity.type
_entity.pdbx_description
1 polymer ?
#
loop_
_entity_poly.entity_id
_entity_poly.type
_entity_poly.pdbx_seq_one_letter_code
_entity_poly.pdbx_strand_id
1 'polypeptide(L)' 'MPIATGVRLARPELPVIVIMGDGDCFSIGGNHWLHAIRYNINAVVLVLDNEVYALTK' A
#
# COMPACT_ATOMS: atom_id res chain seq x y z
N MET A 1 2.86 2.63 -0.22
CA MET A 1 3.76 1.48 -0.45
C MET A 1 5.25 1.71 -0.14
N PRO A 2 5.92 2.80 -0.54
CA PRO A 2 7.38 2.93 -0.38
C PRO A 2 7.87 2.75 1.07
N ILE A 3 7.13 3.30 2.03
CA ILE A 3 7.44 3.15 3.46
C ILE A 3 7.34 1.70 3.92
N ALA A 4 6.25 1.00 3.55
CA ALA A 4 6.06 -0.40 3.89
C ALA A 4 7.18 -1.29 3.31
N THR A 5 7.62 -1.00 2.08
CA THR A 5 8.80 -1.63 1.47
C THR A 5 10.04 -1.43 2.32
N GLY A 6 10.32 -0.20 2.75
CA GLY A 6 11.47 0.11 3.60
C GLY A 6 11.43 -0.66 4.93
N VAL A 7 10.27 -0.67 5.60
CA VAL A 7 10.07 -1.46 6.83
C VAL A 7 10.30 -2.95 6.57
N ARG A 8 9.72 -3.50 5.50
CA ARG A 8 9.87 -4.93 5.19
C ARG A 8 11.31 -5.31 4.87
N LEU A 9 12.08 -4.44 4.23
CA LEU A 9 13.49 -4.68 3.92
C LEU A 9 14.36 -4.56 5.18
N ALA A 10 14.08 -3.59 6.05
CA ALA A 10 14.87 -3.34 7.25
C ALA A 10 14.58 -4.33 8.39
N ARG A 11 13.33 -4.79 8.52
CA ARG A 11 12.86 -5.64 9.62
C ARG A 11 12.05 -6.84 9.09
N PRO A 12 12.72 -7.83 8.49
CA PRO A 12 12.06 -8.91 7.75
C PRO A 12 11.19 -9.86 8.59
N GLU A 13 11.37 -9.85 9.90
CA GLU A 13 10.64 -10.67 10.87
C GLU A 13 9.31 -10.05 11.30
N LEU A 14 9.10 -8.75 11.05
CA LEU A 14 7.85 -8.08 11.42
C LEU A 14 6.74 -8.39 10.41
N PRO A 15 5.51 -8.68 10.87
CA PRO A 15 4.35 -8.65 9.99
C PRO A 15 4.10 -7.20 9.53
N VAL A 16 4.07 -6.98 8.22
CA VAL A 16 3.78 -5.67 7.64
C VAL A 16 2.35 -5.67 7.08
N ILE A 17 1.53 -4.79 7.64
CA ILE A 17 0.15 -4.56 7.19
C ILE A 17 0.03 -3.11 6.75
N VAL A 18 -0.53 -2.89 5.56
CA VAL A 18 -0.79 -1.55 5.02
C VAL A 18 -2.29 -1.38 4.82
N ILE A 19 -2.83 -0.28 5.31
CA ILE A 19 -4.24 0.10 5.13
C ILE A 19 -4.27 1.40 4.33
N MET A 20 -5.06 1.43 3.27
CA MET A 20 -5.19 2.58 2.38
C MET A 20 -6.57 2.63 1.73
N GLY A 21 -6.98 3.80 1.25
CA GLY A 21 -8.20 3.95 0.43
C GLY A 21 -7.96 3.59 -1.04
N ASP A 22 -9.04 3.44 -1.81
CA ASP A 22 -9.03 3.27 -3.27
C ASP A 22 -8.28 4.42 -3.98
N GLY A 23 -8.58 5.66 -3.62
CA GLY A 23 -7.92 6.84 -4.18
C GLY A 23 -6.43 6.94 -3.81
N ASP A 24 -6.06 6.52 -2.60
CA ASP A 24 -4.66 6.46 -2.17
C ASP A 24 -3.89 5.35 -2.92
N CYS A 25 -4.49 4.16 -3.05
CA CYS A 25 -3.86 3.00 -3.67
C CYS A 25 -3.75 3.12 -5.20
N PHE A 26 -4.87 3.41 -5.87
CA PHE A 26 -5.01 3.24 -7.31
C PHE A 26 -4.91 4.53 -8.11
N SER A 27 -4.94 5.70 -7.45
CA SER A 27 -4.64 6.98 -8.10
C SER A 27 -3.24 7.45 -7.76
N ILE A 28 -3.07 8.25 -6.70
CA ILE A 28 -1.78 8.88 -6.38
C ILE A 28 -0.69 7.84 -6.06
N GLY A 29 -1.06 6.72 -5.44
CA GLY A 29 -0.15 5.63 -5.09
C GLY A 29 0.05 4.57 -6.16
N GLY A 30 -0.62 4.67 -7.32
CA GLY A 30 -0.73 3.58 -8.30
C GLY A 30 0.61 3.02 -8.79
N ASN A 31 1.58 3.91 -9.08
CA ASN A 31 2.91 3.46 -9.50
C ASN A 31 3.63 2.67 -8.40
N HIS A 32 3.55 3.12 -7.15
CA HIS A 32 4.19 2.42 -6.04
C HIS A 32 3.52 1.08 -5.76
N TRP A 33 2.20 0.99 -5.95
CA TRP A 33 1.44 -0.25 -5.87
C TRP A 33 1.90 -1.27 -6.92
N LEU A 34 1.98 -0.86 -8.19
CA LEU A 34 2.45 -1.71 -9.28
C LEU A 34 3.86 -2.25 -9.02
N HIS A 35 4.77 -1.40 -8.53
CA HIS A 35 6.13 -1.84 -8.16
C HIS A 35 6.13 -2.81 -6.98
N ALA A 36 5.32 -2.57 -5.95
CA ALA A 36 5.25 -3.47 -4.79
C ALA A 36 4.76 -4.87 -5.17
N ILE A 37 3.76 -4.97 -6.06
CA ILE A 37 3.31 -6.25 -6.62
C ILE A 37 4.42 -6.89 -7.45
N ARG A 38 5.06 -6.13 -8.35
CA ARG A 38 6.14 -6.63 -9.21
C ARG A 38 7.29 -7.24 -8.42
N TYR A 39 7.64 -6.65 -7.28
CA TYR A 39 8.71 -7.15 -6.41
C TYR A 39 8.24 -8.18 -5.39
N ASN A 40 6.95 -8.56 -5.42
CA ASN A 40 6.34 -9.54 -4.53
C ASN A 40 6.70 -9.28 -3.05
N ILE A 41 6.50 -8.03 -2.61
CA ILE A 41 6.82 -7.66 -1.24
C ILE A 41 5.92 -8.44 -0.28
N ASN A 42 6.53 -9.13 0.67
CA ASN A 42 5.82 -9.88 1.71
C ASN A 42 5.17 -8.91 2.71
N ALA A 43 3.95 -8.49 2.40
CA ALA A 43 3.09 -7.65 3.22
C ALA A 43 1.62 -7.97 2.94
N VAL A 44 0.74 -7.73 3.91
CA VAL A 44 -0.70 -7.72 3.70
C VAL A 44 -1.13 -6.29 3.39
N VAL A 45 -1.91 -6.11 2.33
CA VAL A 45 -2.45 -4.80 1.96
C VAL A 45 -3.96 -4.87 1.94
N LEU A 46 -4.59 -3.99 2.71
CA LEU A 46 -6.03 -3.82 2.80
C LEU A 46 -6.39 -2.50 2.10
N VAL A 47 -7.01 -2.62 0.93
CA VAL A 47 -7.59 -1.48 0.22
C VAL A 47 -9.05 -1.36 0.64
N LEU A 48 -9.37 -0.27 1.31
CA LEU A 48 -10.74 0.06 1.72
C LEU A 48 -11.40 0.82 0.58
N ASP A 49 -12.06 0.06 -0.29
CA ASP A 49 -12.71 0.59 -1.48
C ASP A 49 -14.11 1.12 -1.17
N ASN A 50 -14.28 2.44 -1.27
CA ASN A 50 -15.56 3.12 -1.15
C ASN A 50 -15.89 3.95 -2.40
N GLU A 51 -15.13 3.77 -3.48
CA GLU A 51 -15.28 4.40 -4.80
C GLU A 51 -15.26 5.95 -4.82
N VAL A 52 -14.86 6.62 -3.73
CA VAL A 52 -14.80 8.09 -3.65
C VAL A 52 -13.67 8.59 -2.73
N TYR A 53 -13.14 9.79 -2.99
CA TYR A 53 -12.27 10.47 -2.04
C TYR A 53 -13.04 11.06 -0.86
N ALA A 54 -13.50 10.19 0.03
CA ALA A 54 -14.39 10.52 1.14
C ALA A 54 -13.81 11.58 2.11
N LEU A 55 -12.49 11.65 2.27
CA LEU A 55 -11.86 12.61 3.19
C LEU A 55 -11.80 14.04 2.63
N THR A 56 -11.89 14.21 1.31
CA THR A 56 -11.64 15.50 0.65
C THR A 56 -12.91 16.24 0.23
N LYS A 57 -14.07 15.85 0.77
CA LYS A 57 -15.33 16.58 0.67
C LYS A 57 -16.16 16.40 1.93
#